data_AF-A0A2Z6NR73-F1
#
_entry.id   AF-A0A2Z6NR73-F1
#
_cell.length_a   1.000
_cell.length_b   1.000
_cell.length_c   1.000
_cell.angle_alpha   90.00
_cell.angle_beta   90.00
_cell.angle_gamma   90.00
#
_symmetry.space_group_name_H-M   'P 1'
#
loop_
_entity.id
_entity.type
_entity.pdbx_description
1 polymer ?
#
loop_
_entity_poly.entity_id
_entity_poly.type
_entity_poly.pdbx_seq_one_letter_code
_entity_poly.pdbx_strand_id
1 'polypeptide(L)'
;MHRFSIPRLLSSTNNLRHFSTHSIERLRNIWISGLIDPAKATVSEREKIVVEEVPADMDTLVLEKRRELIKTVSEVDDKLAEAFCNDRPISAADLQEAVHRATVELNFIPVFMGSAFKYKGLQLLWDGVLNYLPCPCDPESKSVTKDELEALTFTLNRKYGPITYLRYCKL
;
A
#
# COMPACT_ATOMS: atom_id res chain seq x y z
N MET A 1 -17.45 0.27 21.57
CA MET A 1 -17.34 -0.40 20.26
C MET A 1 -17.78 0.58 19.19
N HIS A 2 -16.87 1.42 18.69
CA HIS A 2 -17.17 2.37 17.61
C HIS A 2 -17.11 1.62 16.27
N ARG A 3 -18.20 1.65 15.51
CA ARG A 3 -18.23 1.20 14.11
C ARG A 3 -17.32 2.10 13.30
N PHE A 4 -16.21 1.55 12.82
CA PHE A 4 -15.43 2.15 11.75
C PHE A 4 -16.34 2.28 10.52
N SER A 5 -16.82 3.49 10.24
CA SER A 5 -17.43 3.82 8.94
C SER A 5 -16.28 4.15 8.00
N ILE A 6 -15.89 3.17 7.18
CA ILE A 6 -15.02 3.41 6.02
C ILE A 6 -15.70 4.50 5.18
N PRO A 7 -15.02 5.63 4.87
CA PRO A 7 -15.57 6.63 3.97
C PRO A 7 -15.99 5.92 2.68
N ARG A 8 -17.22 6.22 2.24
CA ARG A 8 -17.92 5.59 1.12
C ARG A 8 -17.30 5.97 -0.24
N LEU A 9 -15.98 5.96 -0.37
CA LEU A 9 -15.21 6.28 -1.58
C LEU A 9 -15.24 5.15 -2.63
N LEU A 10 -15.87 4.01 -2.32
CA LEU A 10 -16.13 2.91 -3.26
C LEU A 10 -17.57 2.88 -3.82
N SER A 11 -18.35 3.96 -3.65
CA SER A 11 -19.71 4.05 -4.22
C SER A 11 -19.74 4.41 -5.72
N SER A 12 -18.59 4.69 -6.34
CA SER A 12 -18.50 4.94 -7.78
C SER A 12 -17.86 3.76 -8.52
N THR A 13 -18.44 2.57 -8.35
CA THR A 13 -18.17 1.43 -9.26
C THR A 13 -18.84 1.62 -10.64
N ASN A 14 -19.47 2.77 -10.90
CA ASN A 14 -20.11 3.08 -12.18
C ASN A 14 -19.15 3.66 -13.23
N ASN A 15 -17.99 4.20 -12.86
CA ASN A 15 -17.02 4.72 -13.84
C ASN A 15 -16.02 3.68 -14.37
N LEU A 16 -16.09 2.44 -13.89
CA LEU A 16 -15.27 1.33 -14.40
C LEU A 16 -15.97 0.50 -15.49
N ARG A 17 -17.23 0.82 -15.85
CA ARG A 17 -18.01 0.08 -16.86
C ARG A 17 -17.71 0.50 -18.30
N HIS A 18 -16.99 1.61 -18.51
CA HIS A 18 -16.61 2.09 -19.85
C HIS A 18 -15.25 1.58 -20.32
N PHE A 19 -14.51 0.87 -19.47
CA PHE A 19 -13.25 0.28 -19.88
C PHE A 19 -13.51 -1.06 -20.54
N SER A 20 -13.11 -1.20 -21.81
CA SER A 20 -13.08 -2.50 -22.47
C SER A 20 -12.29 -3.47 -21.59
N THR A 21 -12.67 -4.76 -21.62
CA THR A 21 -12.00 -5.81 -20.84
C THR A 21 -10.48 -5.83 -21.04
N HIS A 22 -9.99 -5.34 -22.18
CA HIS A 22 -8.57 -5.15 -22.50
C HIS A 22 -7.90 -4.02 -21.70
N SER A 23 -8.62 -2.92 -21.44
CA SER A 23 -8.11 -1.76 -20.71
C SER A 23 -8.00 -2.06 -19.21
N ILE A 24 -8.94 -2.84 -18.65
CA ILE A 24 -8.89 -3.31 -17.26
C ILE A 24 -7.72 -4.28 -17.03
N GLU A 25 -7.39 -5.13 -18.00
CA GLU A 25 -6.22 -6.02 -17.89
C GLU A 25 -4.88 -5.28 -17.95
N ARG A 26 -4.81 -4.13 -18.65
CA ARG A 26 -3.64 -3.23 -18.65
C ARG A 26 -3.52 -2.41 -17.35
N LEU A 27 -4.64 -1.91 -16.83
CA LEU A 27 -4.70 -1.18 -15.54
C LEU A 27 -4.30 -2.03 -14.33
N ARG A 28 -4.47 -3.35 -14.39
CA ARG A 28 -4.14 -4.26 -13.28
C ARG A 28 -2.67 -4.22 -12.85
N ASN A 29 -1.79 -3.66 -13.68
CA ASN A 29 -0.34 -3.66 -13.46
C ASN A 29 0.23 -2.28 -13.08
N ILE A 30 -0.58 -1.22 -13.07
CA ILE A 30 -0.17 0.14 -12.69
C ILE A 30 -0.79 0.45 -11.33
N TRP A 31 -0.13 0.01 -10.26
CA TRP A 31 -0.57 0.25 -8.87
C TRP A 31 0.37 1.20 -8.15
N ILE A 32 0.20 1.39 -6.84
CA ILE A 32 0.85 2.43 -6.03
C ILE A 32 2.31 2.70 -6.45
N SER A 33 3.11 1.67 -6.75
CA SER A 33 4.48 1.83 -7.30
C SER A 33 4.58 2.60 -8.63
N GLY A 34 3.73 2.31 -9.62
CA GLY A 34 3.67 3.04 -10.90
C GLY A 34 2.93 4.39 -10.81
N LEU A 35 2.13 4.61 -9.76
CA LEU A 35 1.64 5.97 -9.43
C LEU A 35 2.71 6.82 -8.74
N ILE A 36 3.62 6.18 -8.01
CA ILE A 36 4.78 6.81 -7.36
C ILE A 36 5.87 7.15 -8.37
N ASP A 37 6.10 6.32 -9.39
CA ASP A 37 6.98 6.59 -10.53
C ASP A 37 6.19 6.53 -11.86
N PRO A 38 5.76 7.68 -12.42
CA PRO A 38 4.94 7.69 -13.65
C PRO A 38 5.70 7.18 -14.88
N ALA A 39 7.03 7.09 -14.82
CA ALA A 39 7.87 6.57 -15.90
C ALA A 39 7.99 5.04 -15.89
N LYS A 40 7.40 4.33 -14.91
CA LYS A 40 7.59 2.88 -14.73
C LYS A 40 6.24 2.17 -14.57
N ALA A 41 5.79 1.48 -15.60
CA ALA A 41 4.74 0.47 -15.47
C ALA A 41 5.40 -0.89 -15.15
N THR A 42 4.86 -1.63 -14.19
CA THR A 42 5.43 -2.93 -13.81
C THR A 42 4.50 -4.06 -14.23
N VAL A 43 4.84 -4.77 -15.31
CA VAL A 43 4.11 -5.94 -15.78
C VAL A 43 4.72 -7.17 -15.13
N SER A 44 3.94 -7.86 -14.29
CA SER A 44 4.33 -9.17 -13.78
C SER A 44 3.76 -10.27 -14.69
N GLU A 45 4.62 -11.06 -15.32
CA GLU A 45 4.23 -12.28 -16.02
C GLU A 45 4.83 -13.50 -15.32
N ARG A 46 3.94 -14.28 -14.68
CA ARG A 46 4.23 -15.47 -13.85
C ARG A 46 5.15 -15.19 -12.66
N GLU A 47 6.44 -15.02 -12.90
CA GLU A 47 7.50 -14.83 -11.90
C GLU A 47 8.49 -13.71 -12.24
N LYS A 48 8.43 -13.13 -13.44
CA LYS A 48 9.29 -12.01 -13.81
C LYS A 48 8.52 -10.71 -13.77
N ILE A 49 9.07 -9.75 -13.05
CA ILE A 49 8.77 -8.34 -13.24
C ILE A 49 9.50 -7.86 -14.50
N VAL A 50 8.74 -7.36 -15.45
CA VAL A 50 9.24 -6.54 -16.55
C VAL A 50 8.75 -5.11 -16.31
N VAL A 51 9.70 -4.17 -16.24
CA VAL A 51 9.38 -2.75 -16.20
C VAL A 51 9.24 -2.30 -17.65
N GLU A 52 8.05 -1.84 -18.02
CA GLU A 52 7.74 -1.33 -19.34
C GLU A 52 7.30 0.13 -19.22
N GLU A 53 7.34 0.86 -20.33
CA GLU A 53 6.79 2.21 -20.39
C GLU A 53 5.26 2.16 -20.29
N VAL A 54 4.69 3.20 -19.69
CA VAL A 54 3.24 3.35 -19.61
C VAL A 54 2.70 3.49 -21.04
N PRO A 55 1.64 2.76 -21.42
CA PRO A 55 1.02 2.94 -22.72
C PRO A 55 0.50 4.37 -22.89
N ALA A 56 0.79 5.02 -24.03
CA ALA A 56 0.45 6.42 -24.28
C ALA A 56 -1.06 6.74 -24.18
N ASP A 57 -1.91 5.74 -24.39
CA ASP A 57 -3.36 5.82 -24.20
C ASP A 57 -3.77 6.00 -22.73
N MET A 58 -2.87 5.70 -21.79
CA MET A 58 -3.14 5.71 -20.34
C MET A 58 -2.37 6.79 -19.58
N ASP A 59 -1.45 7.51 -20.23
CA ASP A 59 -0.62 8.54 -19.58
C ASP A 59 -1.46 9.61 -18.87
N THR A 60 -2.54 10.06 -19.52
CA THR A 60 -3.45 11.07 -18.96
C THR A 60 -4.11 10.57 -17.67
N LEU A 61 -4.58 9.32 -17.68
CA LEU A 61 -5.23 8.69 -16.53
C LEU A 61 -4.25 8.45 -15.38
N VAL A 62 -3.02 8.01 -15.66
CA VAL A 62 -1.97 7.84 -14.65
C VAL A 62 -1.63 9.17 -13.98
N LEU A 63 -1.50 10.23 -14.77
CA LEU A 63 -1.18 11.56 -14.28
C LEU A 63 -2.32 12.15 -13.42
N GLU A 64 -3.57 11.95 -13.83
CA GLU A 64 -4.76 12.32 -13.04
C GLU A 64 -4.81 11.56 -11.70
N LYS A 65 -4.60 10.24 -11.73
CA LYS A 65 -4.62 9.40 -10.52
C LYS A 65 -3.46 9.69 -9.57
N ARG A 66 -2.28 10.03 -10.09
CA ARG A 66 -1.16 10.48 -9.26
C ARG A 66 -1.51 11.78 -8.53
N ARG A 67 -2.13 12.75 -9.21
CA ARG A 67 -2.57 13.99 -8.57
C ARG A 67 -3.63 13.75 -7.51
N GLU A 68 -4.59 12.86 -7.78
CA GLU A 68 -5.61 12.45 -6.81
C GLU A 68 -4.98 11.81 -5.57
N LEU A 69 -3.98 10.94 -5.76
CA LEU A 69 -3.23 10.31 -4.67
C LEU A 69 -2.47 11.34 -3.83
N ILE A 70 -1.71 12.23 -4.47
CA ILE A 70 -0.96 13.29 -3.77
C ILE A 70 -1.91 14.15 -2.94
N LYS A 71 -3.04 14.56 -3.52
CA LYS A 71 -4.05 15.35 -2.81
C LYS A 71 -4.59 14.59 -1.59
N THR A 72 -5.00 13.34 -1.78
CA THR A 72 -5.56 12.51 -0.69
C THR A 72 -4.54 12.30 0.43
N VAL A 73 -3.27 12.03 0.11
CA VAL A 73 -2.22 11.83 1.13
C VAL A 73 -1.87 13.16 1.81
N SER A 74 -1.94 14.29 1.10
CA SER A 74 -1.70 15.62 1.69
C SER A 74 -2.79 16.06 2.67
N GLU A 75 -3.97 15.45 2.64
CA GLU A 75 -5.02 15.71 3.65
C GLU A 75 -4.74 15.02 4.99
N VAL A 76 -3.85 14.02 5.00
CA VAL A 76 -3.54 13.20 6.19
C VAL A 76 -2.09 13.32 6.69
N ASP A 77 -1.14 13.73 5.84
CA ASP A 77 0.27 13.92 6.21
C ASP A 77 0.66 15.41 6.15
N ASP A 78 0.94 16.01 7.31
CA ASP A 78 1.28 17.43 7.43
C ASP A 78 2.52 17.82 6.61
N LYS A 79 3.54 16.95 6.57
CA LYS A 79 4.78 17.22 5.83
C LYS A 79 4.53 17.29 4.32
N LEU A 80 3.71 16.38 3.80
CA LEU A 80 3.31 16.40 2.39
C LEU A 80 2.37 17.58 2.09
N ALA A 81 1.48 17.94 3.01
CA ALA A 81 0.62 19.11 2.91
C ALA A 81 1.44 20.41 2.74
N GLU A 82 2.46 20.59 3.58
CA GLU A 82 3.37 21.73 3.47
C GLU A 82 4.15 21.74 2.15
N ALA A 83 4.63 20.58 1.69
CA ALA A 83 5.33 20.48 0.41
C ALA A 83 4.40 20.85 -0.77
N PHE A 84 3.16 20.38 -0.72
CA PHE A 84 2.14 20.66 -1.73
C PHE A 84 1.71 22.13 -1.76
N CYS A 85 1.49 22.77 -0.60
CA CYS A 85 1.14 24.19 -0.53
C CYS A 85 2.26 25.13 -1.01
N ASN A 86 3.52 24.71 -0.93
CA ASN A 86 4.68 25.48 -1.37
C ASN A 86 5.06 25.23 -2.84
N ASP A 87 4.22 24.53 -3.61
CA ASP A 87 4.50 24.11 -5.00
C ASP A 87 5.87 23.41 -5.17
N ARG A 88 6.36 22.73 -4.12
CA ARG A 88 7.61 21.98 -4.20
C ARG A 88 7.41 20.70 -5.00
N PRO A 89 8.38 20.31 -5.85
CA PRO A 89 8.29 19.06 -6.59
C PRO A 89 8.33 17.88 -5.60
N ILE A 90 7.23 17.13 -5.53
CA ILE A 90 7.12 15.93 -4.68
C ILE A 90 7.80 14.76 -5.39
N SER A 91 8.90 14.28 -4.81
CA SER A 91 9.60 13.11 -5.32
C SER A 91 8.83 11.82 -5.04
N ALA A 92 9.18 10.75 -5.75
CA ALA A 92 8.64 9.42 -5.51
C ALA A 92 8.92 8.93 -4.07
N ALA A 93 10.12 9.21 -3.55
CA ALA A 93 10.52 8.83 -2.20
C ALA A 93 9.73 9.58 -1.13
N ASP A 94 9.53 10.90 -1.30
CA ASP A 94 8.76 11.70 -0.34
C ASP A 94 7.31 11.23 -0.25
N LEU A 95 6.71 10.87 -1.40
CA LEU A 95 5.36 10.33 -1.44
C LEU A 95 5.29 8.95 -0.79
N GLN A 96 6.28 8.09 -1.01
CA GLN A 96 6.34 6.77 -0.38
C GLN A 96 6.44 6.87 1.15
N GLU A 97 7.29 7.76 1.66
CA GLU A 97 7.40 8.01 3.10
C GLU A 97 6.12 8.60 3.70
N ALA A 98 5.46 9.53 2.99
CA ALA A 98 4.18 10.09 3.43
C ALA A 98 3.09 9.02 3.52
N VAL A 99 3.01 8.12 2.53
CA VAL A 99 2.07 6.99 2.58
C VAL A 99 2.40 6.05 3.73
N HIS A 100 3.68 5.78 4.01
CA HIS A 100 4.08 4.96 5.16
C HIS A 100 3.61 5.59 6.48
N ARG A 101 3.93 6.86 6.73
CA ARG A 101 3.48 7.58 7.95
C ARG A 101 1.96 7.55 8.11
N ALA A 102 1.23 7.89 7.05
CA ALA A 102 -0.23 7.85 7.06
C ALA A 102 -0.80 6.44 7.29
N THR A 103 -0.09 5.39 6.85
CA THR A 103 -0.48 3.99 7.07
C THR A 103 -0.22 3.54 8.51
N VAL A 104 0.91 3.94 9.10
CA VAL A 104 1.25 3.64 10.51
C VAL A 104 0.25 4.28 11.47
N GLU A 105 -0.19 5.51 11.17
CA GLU A 105 -1.23 6.21 11.92
C GLU A 105 -2.65 5.70 11.67
N LEU A 106 -2.83 4.73 10.75
CA LEU A 106 -4.12 4.17 10.33
C LEU A 106 -5.06 5.20 9.67
N ASN A 107 -4.54 6.33 9.20
CA ASN A 107 -5.28 7.39 8.52
C ASN A 107 -5.40 7.15 7.01
N PHE A 108 -4.54 6.28 6.46
CA PHE A 108 -4.56 5.88 5.05
C PHE A 108 -4.37 4.36 4.93
N ILE A 109 -5.06 3.74 3.96
CA ILE A 109 -4.91 2.31 3.68
C ILE A 109 -4.46 2.15 2.23
N PRO A 110 -3.21 1.73 1.97
CA PRO A 110 -2.74 1.48 0.62
C PRO A 110 -3.47 0.28 0.03
N VAL A 111 -4.12 0.49 -1.12
CA VAL A 111 -4.80 -0.57 -1.87
C VAL A 111 -3.87 -1.04 -2.99
N PHE A 112 -3.84 -2.35 -3.27
CA PHE A 112 -3.12 -2.96 -4.39
C PHE A 112 -4.09 -3.77 -5.24
N MET A 113 -3.97 -3.76 -6.58
CA MET A 113 -4.56 -4.81 -7.40
C MET A 113 -3.52 -5.87 -7.70
N GLY A 114 -4.01 -7.10 -7.67
CA GLY A 114 -3.35 -8.24 -8.22
C GLY A 114 -4.36 -9.35 -8.45
N SER A 115 -3.91 -10.46 -9.02
CA SER A 115 -4.65 -11.70 -9.01
C SER A 115 -3.71 -12.81 -8.58
N ALA A 116 -4.00 -13.40 -7.41
CA ALA A 116 -3.26 -14.56 -6.91
C ALA A 116 -3.37 -15.74 -7.89
N PHE A 117 -4.53 -15.92 -8.53
CA PHE A 117 -4.75 -17.01 -9.49
C PHE A 117 -3.88 -16.88 -10.74
N LYS A 118 -3.67 -15.66 -11.26
CA LYS A 118 -2.85 -15.41 -12.45
C LYS A 118 -1.38 -15.11 -12.12
N TYR A 119 -0.98 -15.15 -10.84
CA TYR A 119 0.34 -14.71 -10.37
C TYR A 119 0.74 -13.31 -10.89
N LYS A 120 -0.22 -12.37 -10.87
CA LYS A 120 0.03 -10.99 -11.30
C LYS A 120 -0.12 -10.01 -10.15
N GLY A 121 0.83 -9.09 -9.98
CA GLY A 121 0.85 -8.06 -8.94
C GLY A 121 1.29 -8.54 -7.56
N LEU A 122 1.67 -9.81 -7.39
CA LEU A 122 2.05 -10.36 -6.09
C LEU A 122 3.39 -9.80 -5.59
N GLN A 123 4.36 -9.64 -6.47
CA GLN A 123 5.65 -9.06 -6.09
C GLN A 123 5.51 -7.59 -5.67
N LEU A 124 4.70 -6.80 -6.39
CA LEU A 124 4.35 -5.43 -6.00
C LEU A 124 3.66 -5.37 -4.64
N LEU A 125 2.79 -6.35 -4.34
CA LEU A 125 2.17 -6.46 -3.04
C LEU A 125 3.21 -6.73 -1.93
N TRP A 126 4.17 -7.63 -2.18
CA TRP A 126 5.24 -7.92 -1.21
C TRP A 126 6.15 -6.73 -0.98
N ASP A 127 6.54 -6.03 -2.04
CA ASP A 127 7.31 -4.78 -1.94
C ASP A 127 6.49 -3.71 -1.18
N GLY A 128 5.19 -3.63 -1.42
CA GLY A 128 4.29 -2.74 -0.70
C GLY A 128 4.19 -3.05 0.80
N VAL A 129 4.12 -4.33 1.16
CA VAL A 129 4.13 -4.78 2.57
C VAL A 129 5.39 -4.28 3.29
N LEU A 130 6.55 -4.41 2.66
CA LEU A 130 7.83 -3.96 3.24
C LEU A 130 7.91 -2.43 3.36
N ASN A 131 7.35 -1.71 2.39
CA ASN A 131 7.50 -0.27 2.30
C ASN A 131 6.48 0.52 3.14
N TYR A 132 5.25 0.02 3.30
CA TYR A 132 4.15 0.80 3.90
C TYR A 132 3.68 0.28 5.26
N LEU A 133 3.96 -0.97 5.62
CA LEU A 133 3.54 -1.50 6.93
C LEU A 133 4.61 -1.26 8.00
N PRO A 134 4.19 -1.08 9.27
CA PRO A 134 5.11 -0.90 10.37
C PRO A 134 5.97 -2.15 10.59
N CYS A 135 7.26 -1.93 10.78
CA CYS A 135 8.21 -2.92 11.23
C CYS A 135 8.17 -3.00 12.76
N PRO A 136 8.35 -4.18 13.38
CA PRO A 136 8.50 -4.28 14.84
C PRO A 136 9.66 -3.43 15.39
N CYS A 137 10.66 -3.12 14.56
CA CYS A 137 11.78 -2.25 14.91
C CYS A 137 11.44 -0.74 14.88
N ASP A 138 10.26 -0.36 14.38
CA ASP A 138 9.90 1.05 14.24
C ASP A 138 9.69 1.73 15.60
N PRO A 139 10.12 2.99 15.76
CA PRO A 139 10.16 3.65 17.06
C PRO A 139 8.79 3.95 17.68
N GLU A 140 7.69 3.83 16.91
CA GLU A 140 6.32 4.07 17.35
C GLU A 140 5.66 2.83 17.99
N SER A 141 6.25 1.64 17.86
CA SER A 141 5.74 0.39 18.46
C SER A 141 6.01 0.26 19.97
N LYS A 142 6.44 1.35 20.64
CA LYS A 142 6.90 1.34 22.04
C LYS A 142 5.75 1.17 23.04
N SER A 143 5.38 -0.07 23.33
CA SER A 143 4.91 -0.42 24.68
C SER A 143 6.11 -0.68 25.60
N VAL A 144 6.19 0.14 26.64
CA VAL A 144 6.70 -0.07 28.01
C VAL A 144 7.97 -0.93 28.21
N THR A 145 8.98 -0.30 28.85
CA THR A 145 10.19 -0.87 29.48
C THR A 145 11.20 -1.63 28.59
N LYS A 146 12.48 -1.48 28.92
CA LYS A 146 13.58 -1.63 27.95
C LYS A 146 14.30 -2.98 27.98
N ASP A 147 13.97 -3.90 28.90
CA ASP A 147 14.86 -5.04 29.19
C ASP A 147 14.16 -6.39 29.49
N GLU A 148 12.84 -6.52 29.33
CA GLU A 148 12.13 -7.79 29.54
C GLU A 148 11.64 -8.42 28.23
N LEU A 149 11.79 -9.75 28.12
CA LEU A 149 11.31 -10.53 26.99
C LEU A 149 9.78 -10.59 27.02
N GLU A 150 9.13 -9.82 26.16
CA GLU A 150 7.68 -9.82 26.00
C GLU A 150 7.26 -10.59 24.74
N ALA A 151 6.46 -11.65 24.95
CA ALA A 151 5.87 -12.43 23.89
C ALA A 151 4.38 -12.65 24.14
N LEU A 152 3.58 -12.40 23.10
CA LEU A 152 2.16 -12.78 23.10
C LEU A 152 2.04 -14.24 22.69
N THR A 153 1.30 -15.02 23.47
CA THR A 153 1.15 -16.46 23.24
C THR A 153 -0.28 -16.78 22.82
N PHE A 154 -0.43 -17.68 21.85
CA PHE A 154 -1.72 -18.31 21.56
C PHE A 154 -1.54 -19.82 21.45
N THR A 155 -2.30 -20.56 22.25
CA THR A 155 -2.20 -22.02 22.33
C THR A 155 -3.38 -22.68 21.64
N LEU A 156 -3.09 -23.66 20.79
CA LEU A 156 -4.07 -24.50 20.13
C LEU A 156 -3.93 -25.94 20.63
N ASN A 157 -5.00 -26.49 21.21
CA ASN A 157 -5.03 -27.90 21.57
C ASN A 157 -5.30 -28.76 20.33
N ARG A 158 -4.36 -29.65 19.99
CA ARG A 158 -4.49 -30.61 18.89
C ARG A 158 -4.43 -32.04 19.41
N LYS A 159 -4.75 -33.01 18.53
CA LYS A 159 -4.73 -34.45 18.85
C LYS A 159 -3.38 -34.97 19.38
N TYR A 160 -2.28 -34.29 19.04
CA TYR A 160 -0.92 -34.64 19.46
C TYR A 160 -0.40 -33.82 20.66
N GLY A 161 -1.28 -33.06 21.34
CA GLY A 161 -0.93 -32.18 22.46
C GLY A 161 -1.13 -30.69 22.15
N PRO A 162 -0.92 -29.82 23.15
CA PRO A 162 -0.98 -28.36 22.98
C PRO A 162 0.18 -27.84 22.13
N ILE A 163 -0.12 -27.02 21.12
CA ILE A 163 0.87 -26.25 20.36
C ILE A 163 0.71 -24.78 20.73
N THR A 164 1.74 -24.19 21.33
CA THR A 164 1.77 -22.76 21.68
C THR A 164 2.59 -21.99 20.66
N TYR A 165 1.97 -21.01 20.02
CA TYR A 165 2.62 -20.07 19.11
C TYR A 165 2.99 -18.82 19.90
N LEU A 166 4.19 -18.29 19.64
CA LEU A 166 4.73 -17.11 20.29
C LEU A 166 4.94 -16.03 19.23
N ARG A 167 4.39 -14.84 19.48
CA ARG A 167 4.73 -13.62 18.74
C ARG A 167 5.66 -12.78 19.63
N TYR A 168 6.92 -12.71 19.26
CA TYR A 168 7.87 -11.80 19.89
C TYR A 168 7.53 -10.36 19.52
N CYS A 169 7.33 -9.51 20.52
CA CYS A 169 6.98 -8.11 20.30
C CYS A 169 8.22 -7.21 20.23
N LYS A 170 9.37 -7.67 20.75
CA LYS A 170 10.65 -6.95 20.76
C LYS A 170 11.82 -7.94 20.87
N LEU A 171 12.91 -7.67 20.16
CA LEU A 171 14.21 -8.38 20.25
C LEU A 171 15.27 -7.43 20.79
#